data_AF-V5B084-F1
#
_entry.id   AF-V5B084-F1
#
_cell.length_a   1.000
_cell.length_b   1.000
_cell.length_c   1.000
_cell.angle_alpha   90.00
_cell.angle_beta   90.00
_cell.angle_gamma   90.00
#
_symmetry.space_group_name_H-M   'P 1'
#
loop_
_entity.id
_entity.type
_entity.pdbx_description
1 polymer ?
#
loop_
_entity_poly.entity_id
_entity_poly.type
_entity_poly.pdbx_seq_one_letter_code
_entity_poly.pdbx_strand_id
1 'polypeptide(L)'
;MTEIKNQSIQQFLTDLASKSATPGGGSAAALMGAQGAALVSMVCNLTIGKPKFAEVETEMQDVLEQAETLRAQLTDLIKADIDVFNQLMSQYALPKESDDEKATRSAAIQDVLKDATEVPLQCVQACAEVIRLSKIAAELGNPGAVSDAGAAVMAAYGGLKSSALNVYINVASLKDKAFVETKLAELEQATKNIEHLVDTVYQIVKTRL
;
A
#
# COMPACT_ATOMS: atom_id res chain seq x y z
N MET A 1 14.34 -15.46 -12.91
CA MET A 1 13.63 -15.51 -11.60
C MET A 1 12.16 -15.24 -11.86
N THR A 2 11.26 -15.96 -11.20
CA THR A 2 9.82 -15.66 -11.24
C THR A 2 9.58 -14.27 -10.65
N GLU A 3 8.76 -13.44 -11.29
CA GLU A 3 8.38 -12.13 -10.74
C GLU A 3 7.79 -12.30 -9.34
N ILE A 4 8.06 -11.35 -8.43
CA ILE A 4 7.67 -11.51 -7.02
C ILE A 4 6.16 -11.74 -6.84
N LYS A 5 5.32 -11.10 -7.67
CA LYS A 5 3.86 -11.29 -7.65
C LYS A 5 3.40 -12.71 -8.03
N ASN A 6 4.26 -13.49 -8.67
CA ASN A 6 3.99 -14.87 -9.07
C ASN A 6 4.65 -15.90 -8.14
N GLN A 7 5.31 -15.46 -7.06
CA GLN A 7 5.86 -16.35 -6.05
C GLN A 7 4.76 -16.86 -5.10
N SER A 8 5.00 -18.01 -4.48
CA SER A 8 4.13 -18.47 -3.41
C SER A 8 4.28 -17.56 -2.18
N ILE A 9 3.22 -17.45 -1.38
CA ILE A 9 3.28 -16.76 -0.08
C ILE A 9 4.39 -17.34 0.80
N GLN A 10 4.59 -18.67 0.75
CA GLN A 10 5.66 -19.34 1.48
C GLN A 10 7.05 -18.81 1.07
N GLN A 11 7.29 -18.66 -0.24
CA GLN A 11 8.56 -18.15 -0.74
C GLN A 11 8.76 -16.67 -0.36
N PHE A 12 7.73 -15.84 -0.55
CA PHE A 12 7.77 -14.42 -0.16
C PHE A 12 8.13 -14.25 1.33
N LEU A 13 7.48 -15.02 2.21
CA LEU A 13 7.74 -14.96 3.66
C LEU A 13 9.13 -15.48 4.02
N THR A 14 9.62 -16.53 3.35
CA THR A 14 10.99 -17.03 3.52
C THR A 14 12.02 -15.96 3.12
N ASP A 15 11.81 -15.26 2.01
CA ASP A 15 12.72 -14.22 1.53
C ASP A 15 12.67 -12.97 2.42
N LEU A 16 11.47 -12.56 2.86
CA LEU A 16 11.26 -11.44 3.79
C LEU A 16 11.94 -11.67 5.16
N ALA A 17 11.95 -12.91 5.64
CA ALA A 17 12.60 -13.28 6.91
C ALA A 17 14.11 -13.53 6.78
N SER A 18 14.67 -13.41 5.57
CA SER A 18 16.07 -13.73 5.30
C SER A 18 17.02 -12.59 5.68
N LYS A 19 18.32 -12.78 5.41
CA LYS A 19 19.34 -11.71 5.52
C LYS A 19 19.39 -10.80 4.29
N SER A 20 18.57 -11.07 3.27
CA SER A 20 18.45 -10.21 2.09
C SER A 20 17.89 -8.85 2.47
N ALA A 21 18.28 -7.81 1.74
CA ALA A 21 17.72 -6.47 1.93
C ALA A 21 16.32 -6.32 1.30
N THR A 22 15.92 -7.23 0.42
CA THR A 22 14.61 -7.25 -0.25
C THR A 22 14.06 -8.68 -0.36
N PRO A 23 12.73 -8.89 -0.28
CA PRO A 23 11.68 -7.90 0.03
C PRO A 23 11.79 -7.36 1.46
N GLY A 24 11.27 -6.15 1.69
CA GLY A 24 11.35 -5.44 2.96
C GLY A 24 10.00 -4.93 3.47
N GLY A 25 10.04 -3.92 4.35
CA GLY A 25 8.84 -3.34 4.95
C GLY A 25 7.87 -2.71 3.95
N GLY A 26 8.37 -2.09 2.87
CA GLY A 26 7.54 -1.52 1.81
C GLY A 26 6.82 -2.60 1.00
N SER A 27 7.56 -3.65 0.62
CA SER A 27 7.01 -4.85 -0.03
C SER A 27 5.92 -5.51 0.82
N ALA A 28 6.14 -5.65 2.13
CA ALA A 28 5.13 -6.18 3.07
C ALA A 28 3.92 -5.24 3.21
N ALA A 29 4.13 -3.92 3.21
CA ALA A 29 3.06 -2.93 3.25
C ALA A 29 2.13 -3.01 2.03
N ALA A 30 2.72 -3.10 0.85
CA ALA A 30 2.01 -3.25 -0.41
C ALA A 30 1.20 -4.56 -0.44
N LEU A 31 1.77 -5.67 0.05
CA LEU A 31 1.04 -6.94 0.19
C LEU A 31 -0.15 -6.83 1.14
N MET A 32 0.00 -6.17 2.29
CA MET A 32 -1.10 -5.95 3.23
C MET A 32 -2.24 -5.13 2.60
N GLY A 33 -1.90 -4.09 1.84
CA GLY A 33 -2.88 -3.33 1.06
C GLY A 33 -3.60 -4.19 0.01
N ALA A 34 -2.85 -4.98 -0.76
CA ALA A 34 -3.42 -5.87 -1.78
C ALA A 34 -4.36 -6.92 -1.18
N GLN A 35 -4.03 -7.46 0.00
CA GLN A 35 -4.90 -8.34 0.77
C GLN A 35 -6.20 -7.64 1.18
N GLY A 36 -6.10 -6.39 1.66
CA GLY A 36 -7.27 -5.58 1.97
C GLY A 36 -8.19 -5.39 0.76
N ALA A 37 -7.62 -5.03 -0.38
CA ALA A 37 -8.37 -4.87 -1.63
C ALA A 37 -9.04 -6.19 -2.07
N ALA A 38 -8.32 -7.31 -1.98
CA ALA A 38 -8.88 -8.63 -2.31
C ALA A 38 -10.07 -9.03 -1.41
N LEU A 39 -10.01 -8.69 -0.12
CA LEU A 39 -11.11 -8.93 0.82
C LEU A 39 -12.33 -8.05 0.50
N VAL A 40 -12.13 -6.78 0.13
CA VAL A 40 -13.23 -5.93 -0.38
C VAL A 40 -13.85 -6.55 -1.62
N SER A 41 -13.05 -6.98 -2.60
CA SER A 41 -13.54 -7.65 -3.80
C SER A 41 -14.34 -8.91 -3.48
N MET A 42 -13.89 -9.71 -2.51
CA MET A 42 -14.62 -10.89 -2.04
C MET A 42 -16.00 -10.52 -1.48
N VAL A 43 -16.09 -9.50 -0.62
CA VAL A 43 -17.39 -9.03 -0.09
C VAL A 43 -18.31 -8.57 -1.22
N CYS A 44 -17.79 -7.85 -2.21
CA CYS A 44 -18.58 -7.42 -3.38
C CYS A 44 -19.12 -8.61 -4.18
N ASN A 45 -18.25 -9.58 -4.51
CA ASN A 45 -18.63 -10.79 -5.24
C ASN A 45 -19.65 -11.66 -4.47
N LEU A 46 -19.62 -11.65 -3.14
CA LEU A 46 -20.60 -12.35 -2.31
C LEU A 46 -21.92 -11.57 -2.16
N THR A 47 -22.01 -10.36 -2.68
CA THR A 47 -23.19 -9.48 -2.62
C THR A 47 -23.90 -9.40 -3.97
N ILE A 48 -23.16 -9.15 -5.05
CA ILE A 48 -23.69 -8.96 -6.42
C ILE A 48 -24.46 -10.20 -6.91
N GLY A 49 -25.50 -9.98 -7.71
CA GLY A 49 -26.32 -11.04 -8.32
C GLY A 49 -27.32 -11.72 -7.39
N LYS A 50 -27.41 -11.31 -6.12
CA LYS A 50 -28.39 -11.86 -5.18
C LYS A 50 -29.64 -10.98 -5.12
N PRO A 51 -30.86 -11.55 -5.27
CA PRO A 51 -32.10 -10.77 -5.29
C PRO A 51 -32.30 -9.83 -4.10
N LYS A 52 -31.85 -10.24 -2.90
CA LYS A 52 -31.94 -9.44 -1.67
C LYS A 52 -31.03 -8.21 -1.63
N PHE A 53 -30.10 -8.06 -2.58
CA PHE A 53 -29.14 -6.95 -2.66
C PHE A 53 -29.29 -6.16 -3.97
N ALA A 54 -30.40 -6.31 -4.69
CA ALA A 54 -30.64 -5.63 -5.95
C ALA A 54 -30.55 -4.10 -5.84
N GLU A 55 -30.91 -3.52 -4.69
CA GLU A 55 -30.86 -2.08 -4.45
C GLU A 55 -29.44 -1.51 -4.36
N VAL A 56 -28.45 -2.32 -3.99
CA VAL A 56 -27.04 -1.91 -3.84
C VAL A 56 -26.14 -2.47 -4.95
N GLU A 57 -26.72 -3.16 -5.93
CA GLU A 57 -25.94 -3.93 -6.92
C GLU A 57 -24.99 -3.06 -7.74
N THR A 58 -25.47 -1.94 -8.28
CA THR A 58 -24.63 -0.99 -9.05
C THR A 58 -23.51 -0.42 -8.20
N GLU A 59 -23.80 0.01 -6.97
CA GLU A 59 -22.78 0.54 -6.07
C GLU A 59 -21.71 -0.51 -5.73
N MET A 60 -22.13 -1.76 -5.48
CA MET A 60 -21.20 -2.85 -5.20
C MET A 60 -20.36 -3.26 -6.43
N GLN A 61 -20.87 -3.08 -7.66
CA GLN A 61 -20.10 -3.26 -8.89
C GLN A 61 -19.02 -2.20 -9.03
N ASP A 62 -19.35 -0.93 -8.75
CA ASP A 62 -18.39 0.18 -8.77
C ASP A 62 -17.30 -0.01 -7.71
N VAL A 63 -17.66 -0.50 -6.51
CA VAL A 63 -16.68 -0.84 -5.46
C VAL A 63 -15.79 -1.99 -5.90
N LEU A 64 -16.34 -3.02 -6.55
CA LEU A 64 -15.56 -4.16 -7.04
C LEU A 64 -14.53 -3.72 -8.08
N GLU A 65 -14.90 -2.89 -9.05
CA GLU A 65 -13.97 -2.39 -10.07
C GLU A 65 -12.81 -1.59 -9.45
N GLN A 66 -13.11 -0.71 -8.50
CA GLN A 66 -12.10 0.06 -7.78
C GLN A 66 -11.20 -0.84 -6.92
N ALA A 67 -11.78 -1.81 -6.21
CA ALA A 67 -11.02 -2.76 -5.39
C ALA A 67 -10.08 -3.62 -6.24
N GLU A 68 -10.51 -4.10 -7.40
CA GLU A 68 -9.66 -4.86 -8.32
C GLU A 68 -8.54 -4.02 -8.92
N THR A 69 -8.82 -2.76 -9.25
CA THR A 69 -7.81 -1.80 -9.71
C THR A 69 -6.75 -1.56 -8.63
N LEU A 70 -7.17 -1.31 -7.39
CA LEU A 70 -6.28 -1.13 -6.24
C LEU A 70 -5.49 -2.41 -5.93
N ARG A 71 -6.11 -3.58 -6.05
CA ARG A 71 -5.45 -4.88 -5.85
C ARG A 71 -4.31 -5.07 -6.85
N ALA A 72 -4.54 -4.76 -8.12
CA ALA A 72 -3.50 -4.82 -9.15
C ALA A 72 -2.38 -3.81 -8.86
N GLN A 73 -2.73 -2.55 -8.58
CA GLN A 73 -1.77 -1.50 -8.26
C GLN A 73 -0.89 -1.87 -7.05
N LEU A 74 -1.50 -2.27 -5.94
CA LEU A 74 -0.79 -2.65 -4.72
C LEU A 74 0.08 -3.88 -4.93
N THR A 75 -0.34 -4.82 -5.77
CA THR A 75 0.49 -5.99 -6.14
C THR A 75 1.72 -5.58 -6.95
N ASP A 76 1.58 -4.65 -7.90
CA ASP A 76 2.70 -4.14 -8.69
C ASP A 76 3.66 -3.27 -7.84
N LEU A 77 3.15 -2.58 -6.83
CA LEU A 77 3.97 -1.80 -5.88
C LEU A 77 4.94 -2.66 -5.06
N ILE A 78 4.65 -3.97 -4.86
CA ILE A 78 5.60 -4.91 -4.23
C ILE A 78 6.90 -4.97 -5.04
N LYS A 79 6.79 -5.07 -6.37
CA LYS A 79 7.95 -5.09 -7.25
C LYS A 79 8.61 -3.71 -7.34
N ALA A 80 7.80 -2.64 -7.41
CA ALA A 80 8.32 -1.28 -7.49
C ALA A 80 9.21 -0.94 -6.28
N ASP A 81 8.81 -1.35 -5.07
CA ASP A 81 9.59 -1.17 -3.84
C ASP A 81 10.97 -1.85 -3.92
N ILE A 82 11.00 -3.09 -4.42
CA ILE A 82 12.25 -3.84 -4.59
C ILE A 82 13.15 -3.20 -5.65
N ASP A 83 12.57 -2.82 -6.79
CA ASP A 83 13.31 -2.25 -7.90
C ASP A 83 13.93 -0.91 -7.49
N VAL A 84 13.17 -0.03 -6.85
CA VAL A 84 13.68 1.29 -6.41
C VAL A 84 14.69 1.16 -5.28
N PHE A 85 14.51 0.20 -4.36
CA PHE A 85 15.50 -0.08 -3.33
C PHE A 85 16.82 -0.56 -3.94
N ASN A 86 16.76 -1.50 -4.89
CA ASN A 86 17.95 -2.00 -5.58
C ASN A 86 18.68 -0.89 -6.36
N GLN A 87 17.92 -0.01 -7.01
CA GLN A 87 18.48 1.18 -7.67
C GLN A 87 19.17 2.08 -6.65
N LEU A 88 18.54 2.36 -5.51
CA LEU A 88 19.12 3.20 -4.46
C LEU A 88 20.42 2.60 -3.91
N MET A 89 20.45 1.29 -3.67
CA MET A 89 21.66 0.58 -3.24
C MET A 89 22.78 0.64 -4.28
N SER A 90 22.44 0.60 -5.57
CA SER A 90 23.44 0.77 -6.64
C SER A 90 24.07 2.17 -6.62
N GLN A 91 23.29 3.21 -6.31
CA GLN A 91 23.84 4.57 -6.16
C GLN A 91 24.72 4.70 -4.92
N TYR A 92 24.35 4.03 -3.82
CA TYR A 92 25.20 3.98 -2.64
C TYR A 92 26.54 3.28 -2.88
N ALA A 93 26.62 2.36 -3.84
CA ALA A 93 27.82 1.63 -4.21
C ALA A 93 28.78 2.39 -5.14
N LEU A 94 28.38 3.56 -5.66
CA LEU A 94 29.25 4.39 -6.51
C LEU A 94 30.55 4.83 -5.78
N PRO A 95 31.65 5.05 -6.52
CA PRO A 95 32.90 5.58 -5.97
C PRO A 95 32.72 6.89 -5.20
N LYS A 96 33.64 7.16 -4.26
CA LYS A 96 33.56 8.30 -3.34
C LYS A 96 34.95 8.79 -2.87
N GLU A 97 35.99 8.52 -3.64
CA GLU A 97 37.38 8.81 -3.26
C GLU A 97 37.74 10.26 -3.60
N SER A 98 37.29 10.75 -4.76
CA SER A 98 37.46 12.17 -5.14
C SER A 98 36.25 13.03 -4.79
N ASP A 99 36.44 14.35 -4.76
CA ASP A 99 35.35 15.29 -4.48
C ASP A 99 34.32 15.33 -5.63
N ASP A 100 34.76 15.15 -6.88
CA ASP A 100 33.89 15.02 -8.05
C ASP A 100 33.05 13.73 -7.99
N GLU A 101 33.65 12.62 -7.56
CA GLU A 101 32.93 11.37 -7.33
C GLU A 101 31.90 11.52 -6.22
N LYS A 102 32.26 12.15 -5.09
CA LYS A 102 31.31 12.40 -3.98
C LYS A 102 30.15 13.28 -4.43
N ALA A 103 30.40 14.31 -5.22
CA ALA A 103 29.37 15.20 -5.74
C ALA A 103 28.41 14.45 -6.68
N THR A 104 28.95 13.70 -7.64
CA THR A 104 28.18 12.89 -8.60
C THR A 104 27.35 11.82 -7.89
N ARG A 105 27.96 11.09 -6.96
CA ARG A 105 27.29 10.09 -6.12
C ARG A 105 26.18 10.73 -5.28
N SER A 106 26.43 11.88 -4.65
CA SER A 106 25.41 12.56 -3.87
C SER A 106 24.23 13.00 -4.74
N ALA A 107 24.46 13.47 -5.97
CA ALA A 107 23.38 13.84 -6.87
C ALA A 107 22.53 12.61 -7.26
N ALA A 108 23.18 11.53 -7.70
CA ALA A 108 22.50 10.30 -8.11
C ALA A 108 21.68 9.66 -6.99
N ILE A 109 22.19 9.66 -5.75
CA ILE A 109 21.43 9.20 -4.58
C ILE A 109 20.19 10.06 -4.37
N GLN A 110 20.30 11.39 -4.47
CA GLN A 110 19.17 12.28 -4.24
C GLN A 110 18.07 12.13 -5.30
N ASP A 111 18.45 11.89 -6.55
CA ASP A 111 17.49 11.65 -7.63
C ASP A 111 16.71 10.35 -7.39
N VAL A 112 17.40 9.23 -7.15
CA VAL A 112 16.73 7.95 -6.89
C VAL A 112 15.93 7.97 -5.59
N LEU A 113 16.35 8.75 -4.60
CA LEU A 113 15.63 8.87 -3.33
C LEU A 113 14.27 9.57 -3.48
N LYS A 114 14.10 10.43 -4.51
CA LYS A 114 12.78 10.99 -4.87
C LYS A 114 11.84 9.87 -5.34
N ASP A 115 12.31 9.01 -6.24
CA ASP A 115 11.55 7.85 -6.70
C ASP A 115 11.26 6.88 -5.57
N ALA A 116 12.25 6.63 -4.69
CA ALA A 116 12.10 5.79 -3.51
C ALA A 116 11.09 6.36 -2.50
N THR A 117 10.85 7.67 -2.51
CA THR A 117 9.81 8.33 -1.70
C THR A 117 8.43 8.18 -2.34
N GLU A 118 8.35 8.19 -3.67
CA GLU A 118 7.10 8.16 -4.41
C GLU A 118 6.39 6.79 -4.30
N VAL A 119 7.12 5.69 -4.43
CA VAL A 119 6.57 4.32 -4.34
C VAL A 119 5.79 4.08 -3.03
N PRO A 120 6.36 4.33 -1.82
CA PRO A 120 5.61 4.15 -0.58
C PRO A 120 4.47 5.16 -0.43
N LEU A 121 4.56 6.36 -1.00
CA LEU A 121 3.46 7.33 -0.97
C LEU A 121 2.26 6.85 -1.80
N GLN A 122 2.51 6.29 -2.99
CA GLN A 122 1.48 5.63 -3.79
C GLN A 122 0.83 4.47 -3.04
N CYS A 123 1.62 3.67 -2.31
CA CYS A 123 1.08 2.61 -1.47
C CYS A 123 0.21 3.16 -0.32
N VAL A 124 0.59 4.27 0.32
CA VAL A 124 -0.25 4.93 1.34
C VAL A 124 -1.59 5.35 0.75
N GLN A 125 -1.57 6.02 -0.40
CA GLN A 125 -2.77 6.51 -1.07
C GLN A 125 -3.70 5.36 -1.49
N ALA A 126 -3.14 4.30 -2.09
CA ALA A 126 -3.91 3.13 -2.48
C ALA A 126 -4.52 2.42 -1.26
N CYS A 127 -3.77 2.25 -0.17
CA CYS A 127 -4.31 1.70 1.08
C CYS A 127 -5.41 2.59 1.69
N ALA A 128 -5.28 3.92 1.61
CA ALA A 128 -6.32 4.84 2.06
C ALA A 128 -7.64 4.64 1.29
N GLU A 129 -7.57 4.41 -0.02
CA GLU A 129 -8.77 4.08 -0.80
C GLU A 129 -9.36 2.72 -0.43
N VAL A 130 -8.53 1.68 -0.22
CA VAL A 130 -9.03 0.38 0.25
C VAL A 130 -9.77 0.52 1.58
N ILE A 131 -9.29 1.37 2.50
CA ILE A 131 -9.99 1.68 3.76
C ILE A 131 -11.36 2.32 3.50
N ARG A 132 -11.46 3.26 2.56
CA ARG A 132 -12.75 3.88 2.17
C ARG A 132 -13.71 2.87 1.57
N LEU A 133 -13.23 2.01 0.66
CA LEU A 133 -14.05 0.93 0.09
C LEU A 133 -14.49 -0.10 1.13
N SER A 134 -13.65 -0.38 2.13
CA SER A 134 -13.98 -1.29 3.23
C SER A 134 -15.17 -0.81 4.04
N LYS A 135 -15.38 0.52 4.16
CA LYS A 135 -16.59 1.08 4.79
C LYS A 135 -17.84 0.72 4.01
N ILE A 136 -17.82 0.93 2.69
CA ILE A 136 -18.97 0.63 1.82
C ILE A 136 -19.28 -0.86 1.88
N ALA A 137 -18.24 -1.71 1.78
CA ALA A 137 -18.37 -3.15 1.92
C ALA A 137 -18.96 -3.58 3.28
N ALA A 138 -18.59 -2.92 4.38
CA ALA A 138 -19.13 -3.20 5.70
C ALA A 138 -20.61 -2.77 5.86
N GLU A 139 -21.02 -1.69 5.20
CA GLU A 139 -22.38 -1.13 5.29
C GLU A 139 -23.37 -1.82 4.35
N LEU A 140 -22.98 -2.08 3.11
CA LEU A 140 -23.86 -2.54 2.04
C LEU A 140 -23.64 -4.01 1.65
N GLY A 141 -22.46 -4.55 1.96
CA GLY A 141 -22.09 -5.90 1.61
C GLY A 141 -22.91 -6.97 2.33
N ASN A 142 -22.78 -8.19 1.83
CA ASN A 142 -23.42 -9.37 2.41
C ASN A 142 -23.05 -9.53 3.90
N PRO A 143 -24.02 -9.52 4.84
CA PRO A 143 -23.75 -9.66 6.27
C PRO A 143 -22.96 -10.92 6.64
N GLY A 144 -23.10 -12.01 5.86
CA GLY A 144 -22.33 -13.24 6.07
C GLY A 144 -20.83 -13.13 5.76
N ALA A 145 -20.38 -12.00 5.19
CA ALA A 145 -18.98 -11.68 4.91
C ALA A 145 -18.55 -10.37 5.61
N VAL A 146 -19.32 -9.88 6.58
CA VAL A 146 -19.02 -8.59 7.24
C VAL A 146 -17.68 -8.61 7.99
N SER A 147 -17.29 -9.78 8.52
CA SER A 147 -15.96 -9.96 9.13
C SER A 147 -14.82 -9.76 8.13
N ASP A 148 -15.03 -10.08 6.86
CA ASP A 148 -14.02 -9.91 5.81
C ASP A 148 -13.80 -8.43 5.48
N ALA A 149 -14.85 -7.59 5.54
CA ALA A 149 -14.70 -6.13 5.47
C ALA A 149 -13.91 -5.57 6.66
N GLY A 150 -14.08 -6.17 7.85
CA GLY A 150 -13.28 -5.85 9.04
C GLY A 150 -11.81 -6.24 8.89
N ALA A 151 -11.53 -7.42 8.35
CA ALA A 151 -10.17 -7.84 8.03
C ALA A 151 -9.54 -6.94 6.96
N ALA A 152 -10.32 -6.54 5.95
CA ALA A 152 -9.88 -5.67 4.87
C ALA A 152 -9.35 -4.32 5.37
N VAL A 153 -10.13 -3.65 6.23
CA VAL A 153 -9.74 -2.33 6.77
C VAL A 153 -8.49 -2.43 7.65
N MET A 154 -8.34 -3.50 8.42
CA MET A 154 -7.15 -3.69 9.28
C MET A 154 -5.90 -3.99 8.47
N ALA A 155 -6.00 -4.82 7.42
CA ALA A 155 -4.89 -5.10 6.52
C ALA A 155 -4.44 -3.82 5.79
N ALA A 156 -5.38 -3.09 5.19
CA ALA A 156 -5.09 -1.83 4.51
C ALA A 156 -4.51 -0.77 5.46
N TYR A 157 -4.99 -0.67 6.70
CA TYR A 157 -4.44 0.24 7.70
C TYR A 157 -3.01 -0.12 8.11
N GLY A 158 -2.72 -1.41 8.30
CA GLY A 158 -1.36 -1.89 8.53
C GLY A 158 -0.42 -1.55 7.37
N GLY A 159 -0.88 -1.76 6.13
CA GLY A 159 -0.18 -1.36 4.90
C GLY A 159 0.08 0.15 4.86
N LEU A 160 -0.94 0.97 5.09
CA LEU A 160 -0.83 2.43 5.10
C LEU A 160 0.19 2.92 6.13
N LYS A 161 0.10 2.48 7.38
CA LYS A 161 1.04 2.93 8.43
C LYS A 161 2.46 2.44 8.17
N SER A 162 2.64 1.19 7.73
CA SER A 162 3.95 0.65 7.38
C SER A 162 4.59 1.43 6.23
N SER A 163 3.83 1.73 5.18
CA SER A 163 4.33 2.48 4.03
C SER A 163 4.61 3.96 4.36
N ALA A 164 3.80 4.59 5.22
CA ALA A 164 4.07 5.95 5.70
C ALA A 164 5.43 6.07 6.40
N LEU A 165 5.85 5.06 7.17
CA LEU A 165 7.19 5.01 7.77
C LEU A 165 8.30 4.98 6.71
N ASN A 166 8.06 4.35 5.56
CA ASN A 166 9.00 4.35 4.43
C ASN A 166 9.04 5.71 3.72
N VAL A 167 7.93 6.44 3.65
CA VAL A 167 7.96 7.85 3.21
C VAL A 167 8.82 8.68 4.16
N TYR A 168 8.59 8.59 5.48
CA TYR A 168 9.32 9.39 6.47
C TYR A 168 10.84 9.16 6.45
N ILE A 169 11.30 7.91 6.35
CA ILE A 169 12.73 7.62 6.32
C ILE A 169 13.40 8.15 5.04
N ASN A 170 12.69 8.12 3.91
CA ASN A 170 13.21 8.61 2.64
C ASN A 170 13.25 10.14 2.59
N VAL A 171 12.19 10.83 3.02
CA VAL A 171 12.18 12.32 3.08
C VAL A 171 13.19 12.87 4.08
N ALA A 172 13.48 12.16 5.18
CA ALA A 172 14.53 12.54 6.12
C ALA A 172 15.93 12.54 5.50
N SER A 173 16.11 11.81 4.38
CA SER A 173 17.37 11.69 3.65
C SER A 173 17.46 12.63 2.43
N LEU A 174 16.39 13.37 2.12
CA LEU A 174 16.30 14.30 0.99
C LEU A 174 16.75 15.73 1.38
N LYS A 175 17.49 16.38 0.49
CA LYS A 175 17.96 17.77 0.63
C LYS A 175 17.02 18.79 -0.02
N ASP A 176 16.23 18.35 -1.00
CA ASP A 176 15.25 19.19 -1.71
C ASP A 176 14.03 19.46 -0.82
N LYS A 177 14.07 20.59 -0.11
CA LYS A 177 13.03 20.96 0.85
C LYS A 177 11.64 21.14 0.22
N ALA A 178 11.57 21.69 -0.99
CA ALA A 178 10.30 21.92 -1.66
C ALA A 178 9.63 20.58 -2.03
N PHE A 179 10.42 19.61 -2.51
CA PHE A 179 9.94 18.25 -2.75
C PHE A 179 9.48 17.58 -1.44
N VAL A 180 10.28 17.68 -0.38
CA VAL A 180 9.93 17.11 0.94
C VAL A 180 8.63 17.67 1.48
N GLU A 181 8.45 18.99 1.47
CA GLU A 181 7.22 19.67 1.92
C GLU A 181 6.01 19.19 1.11
N THR A 182 6.15 19.08 -0.21
CA THR A 182 5.10 18.58 -1.10
C THR A 182 4.70 17.15 -0.74
N LYS A 183 5.66 16.23 -0.60
CA LYS A 183 5.39 14.82 -0.30
C LYS A 183 4.82 14.61 1.11
N LEU A 184 5.25 15.41 2.08
CA LEU A 184 4.67 15.38 3.43
C LEU A 184 3.23 15.90 3.45
N ALA A 185 2.91 16.93 2.67
CA ALA A 185 1.54 17.41 2.52
C ALA A 185 0.63 16.38 1.84
N GLU A 186 1.12 15.70 0.79
CA GLU A 186 0.40 14.59 0.15
C GLU A 186 0.16 13.43 1.13
N LEU A 187 1.15 13.08 1.94
CA LEU A 187 1.03 12.06 2.98
C LEU A 187 0.02 12.46 4.06
N GLU A 188 0.09 13.70 4.57
CA GLU A 188 -0.86 14.22 5.56
C GLU A 188 -2.28 14.17 5.00
N GLN A 189 -2.49 14.60 3.76
CA GLN A 189 -3.79 14.57 3.11
C GLN A 189 -4.33 13.15 2.92
N ALA A 190 -3.47 12.20 2.53
CA ALA A 190 -3.85 10.79 2.37
C ALA A 190 -4.20 10.11 3.71
N THR A 191 -3.56 10.53 4.80
CA THR A 191 -3.76 9.96 6.14
C THR A 191 -4.80 10.70 6.98
N LYS A 192 -5.27 11.86 6.50
CA LYS A 192 -6.28 12.68 7.17
C LYS A 192 -7.56 11.89 7.44
N ASN A 193 -7.98 11.88 8.71
CA ASN A 193 -9.17 11.18 9.20
C ASN A 193 -9.17 9.64 9.01
N ILE A 194 -8.08 9.03 8.53
CA ILE A 194 -8.04 7.59 8.26
C ILE A 194 -8.21 6.78 9.54
N GLU A 195 -7.60 7.17 10.66
CA GLU A 195 -7.74 6.43 11.92
C GLU A 195 -9.19 6.40 12.42
N HIS A 196 -9.89 7.54 12.30
CA HIS A 196 -11.30 7.62 12.65
C HIS A 196 -12.17 6.75 11.73
N LEU A 197 -11.85 6.74 10.43
CA LEU A 197 -12.54 5.89 9.46
C LEU A 197 -12.31 4.41 9.75
N VAL A 198 -11.07 3.99 10.05
CA VAL A 198 -10.73 2.62 10.43
C VAL A 198 -11.52 2.18 11.66
N ASP A 199 -11.56 3.00 12.72
CA ASP A 199 -12.36 2.69 13.91
C ASP A 199 -13.85 2.62 13.58
N THR A 200 -14.36 3.55 12.76
CA THR A 200 -15.76 3.53 12.32
C THR A 200 -16.12 2.22 11.63
N VAL A 201 -15.30 1.76 10.67
CA VAL A 201 -15.53 0.47 9.99
C VAL A 201 -15.48 -0.68 10.99
N TYR A 202 -14.50 -0.69 11.89
CA TYR A 202 -14.37 -1.71 12.92
C TYR A 202 -15.62 -1.78 13.82
N GLN A 203 -16.17 -0.63 14.24
CA GLN A 203 -17.41 -0.59 15.01
C GLN A 203 -18.62 -1.06 14.20
N ILE A 204 -18.77 -0.66 12.93
CA ILE A 204 -19.85 -1.13 12.04
C ILE A 204 -19.84 -2.66 11.97
N VAL A 205 -18.66 -3.25 11.73
CA VAL A 205 -18.50 -4.70 11.65
C VAL A 205 -18.87 -5.34 12.99
N LYS A 206 -18.33 -4.83 14.11
CA LYS A 206 -18.60 -5.37 15.44
C LYS A 206 -20.09 -5.34 15.81
N THR A 207 -20.83 -4.31 15.42
CA THR A 207 -22.28 -4.21 15.68
C THR A 207 -23.10 -5.16 14.79
N ARG A 208 -22.55 -5.61 13.66
CA ARG A 208 -23.21 -6.50 12.70
C ARG A 208 -22.90 -7.99 12.89
N LEU A 209 -21.94 -8.33 13.76
CA LEU A 209 -21.63 -9.69 14.20
C LEU A 209 -22.58 -10.13 15.32
#